data_AF-A0A392SFN8-F1
#
_entry.id   AF-A0A392SFN8-F1
#
_cell.length_a   1.000
_cell.length_b   1.000
_cell.length_c   1.000
_cell.angle_alpha   90.00
_cell.angle_beta   90.00
_cell.angle_gamma   90.00
#
_symmetry.space_group_name_H-M   'P 1'
#
loop_
_entity.id
_entity.type
_entity.pdbx_description
1 polymer ?
#
loop_
_entity_poly.entity_id
_entity_poly.type
_entity_poly.pdbx_seq_one_letter_code
_entity_poly.pdbx_strand_id
1 'polypeptide(L)' 'MSPVELREVKNQLEELLRKHFIRPSVFPWGAPVLLVKKKDGTMRSCIDYRQLNKVTIKNKYPLPRIDDLLDQLR' A
#
# COMPACT_ATOMS: atom_id res chain seq x y z
N MET A 1 13.80 3.76 -12.05
CA MET A 1 12.65 3.08 -12.67
C MET A 1 12.88 3.04 -14.17
N SER A 2 12.62 1.90 -14.81
CA SER A 2 12.63 1.77 -16.26
C SER A 2 11.49 2.59 -16.89
N PRO A 3 11.56 2.90 -18.20
CA PRO A 3 10.49 3.63 -18.89
C PRO A 3 9.11 2.95 -18.78
N VAL A 4 9.07 1.62 -18.78
CA VAL A 4 7.85 0.83 -18.62
C VAL A 4 7.26 1.00 -17.22
N GLU A 5 8.11 0.93 -16.20
CA GLU A 5 7.73 1.14 -14.81
C GLU A 5 7.19 2.56 -14.58
N LEU A 6 7.83 3.57 -15.16
CA LEU A 6 7.36 4.97 -15.04
C LEU A 6 5.99 5.18 -15.67
N ARG A 7 5.75 4.58 -16.85
CA ARG A 7 4.44 4.63 -17.51
C ARG A 7 3.37 3.98 -16.64
N GLU A 8 3.67 2.82 -16.07
CA GLU A 8 2.72 2.11 -15.22
C GLU A 8 2.41 2.86 -13.92
N VAL A 9 3.43 3.44 -13.26
CA VAL A 9 3.23 4.31 -12.09
C VAL A 9 2.33 5.50 -12.44
N LYS A 10 2.57 6.14 -13.59
CA LYS A 10 1.75 7.28 -14.04
C LYS A 10 0.28 6.87 -14.24
N ASN A 11 0.03 5.75 -14.91
CA ASN A 11 -1.31 5.22 -15.14
C ASN A 11 -2.06 4.96 -13.82
N GLN A 12 -1.39 4.30 -12.86
CA GLN A 12 -1.99 4.00 -11.55
C GLN A 12 -2.26 5.28 -10.74
N LEU A 13 -1.35 6.26 -10.79
CA LEU A 13 -1.56 7.55 -10.12
C LEU A 13 -2.76 8.31 -10.70
N GLU A 14 -2.91 8.36 -12.02
CA GLU A 14 -4.05 8.98 -12.67
C GLU A 14 -5.37 8.31 -12.27
N GLU A 15 -5.40 6.98 -12.19
CA GLU A 15 -6.58 6.25 -11.73
C GLU A 15 -6.92 6.56 -10.26
N LEU A 16 -5.92 6.60 -9.38
CA LEU A 16 -6.10 6.92 -7.96
C LEU A 16 -6.58 8.37 -7.76
N LEU A 17 -6.08 9.31 -8.58
CA LEU A 17 -6.56 10.70 -8.60
C LEU A 17 -8.01 10.77 -9.06
N ARG A 18 -8.35 10.06 -10.14
CA ARG A 18 -9.72 9.99 -10.68
C ARG A 18 -10.72 9.40 -9.68
N LYS A 19 -10.29 8.41 -8.89
CA LYS A 19 -11.10 7.81 -7.80
C LYS A 19 -11.16 8.69 -6.55
N HIS A 20 -10.47 9.82 -6.52
CA HIS A 20 -10.32 10.69 -5.35
C HIS A 20 -9.73 10.01 -4.11
N PHE A 21 -8.94 8.94 -4.30
CA PHE A 21 -8.25 8.27 -3.20
C PHE A 21 -6.98 9.03 -2.77
N ILE A 22 -6.38 9.79 -3.70
CA ILE A 22 -5.22 10.63 -3.44
C ILE A 22 -5.43 12.04 -4.00
N ARG A 23 -4.60 12.98 -3.55
CA ARG A 23 -4.53 14.34 -4.07
C ARG A 23 -3.07 14.81 -4.10
N PRO A 24 -2.71 15.77 -4.97
CA PRO A 24 -1.41 16.44 -4.89
C PRO A 24 -1.23 17.07 -3.50
N SER A 25 -0.02 16.96 -2.95
CA SER A 25 0.33 17.50 -1.64
C SER A 25 1.74 18.02 -1.62
N VAL A 26 1.99 19.09 -0.86
CA VAL A 26 3.30 19.70 -0.64
C VAL A 26 3.84 19.38 0.77
N PHE A 27 3.56 18.18 1.26
CA PHE A 27 3.89 17.79 2.62
C PHE A 27 5.40 17.53 2.78
N PRO A 28 6.04 17.91 3.91
CA PRO A 28 7.48 17.73 4.10
C PRO A 28 7.92 16.26 4.22
N TRP A 29 6.97 15.32 4.30
CA TRP A 29 7.26 13.89 4.31
C TRP A 29 6.98 13.27 2.95
N GLY A 30 7.91 12.44 2.48
CA GLY A 30 7.75 11.60 1.30
C GLY A 30 8.14 10.16 1.60
N ALA A 31 7.53 9.22 0.88
CA ALA A 31 7.88 7.81 0.91
C ALA A 31 8.04 7.29 -0.53
N PRO A 32 9.02 6.41 -0.81
CA PRO A 32 9.23 5.91 -2.15
C PRO A 32 8.12 4.93 -2.55
N VAL A 33 7.82 4.90 -3.84
CA VAL A 33 6.91 3.92 -4.46
C VAL A 33 7.72 2.77 -5.04
N LEU A 34 7.27 1.55 -4.78
CA LEU A 34 7.83 0.30 -5.28
C LEU A 34 6.81 -0.33 -6.23
N LEU A 35 7.28 -0.92 -7.33
CA LEU A 35 6.45 -1.74 -8.20
C LEU A 35 6.72 -3.22 -7.95
N VAL A 36 5.66 -3.99 -7.81
CA VAL A 36 5.74 -5.44 -7.62
C VAL A 36 4.93 -6.13 -8.72
N LYS A 37 5.54 -7.07 -9.43
CA LYS A 37 4.84 -7.92 -10.40
C LYS A 37 4.00 -8.96 -9.66
N LYS A 38 2.71 -9.02 -9.98
CA LYS A 38 1.80 -10.07 -9.55
C LYS A 38 1.94 -11.31 -10.44
N LYS A 39 1.39 -12.44 -9.97
CA LYS A 39 1.34 -13.71 -10.71
C LYS A 39 0.57 -13.61 -12.03
N ASP A 40 -0.42 -12.72 -12.09
CA ASP A 40 -1.22 -12.43 -13.29
C ASP A 40 -0.49 -11.55 -14.32
N GLY A 41 0.77 -11.20 -14.07
CA GLY A 41 1.57 -10.34 -14.95
C GLY A 41 1.34 -8.84 -14.76
N THR A 42 0.34 -8.43 -13.98
CA THR A 42 0.10 -7.02 -13.66
C THR A 42 1.14 -6.49 -12.68
N MET A 43 1.38 -5.18 -12.69
CA MET A 43 2.21 -4.53 -11.67
C MET A 43 1.33 -3.84 -10.64
N ARG A 44 1.72 -3.88 -9.37
CA ARG A 44 1.07 -3.14 -8.28
C ARG A 44 2.04 -2.14 -7.69
N SER A 45 1.63 -0.88 -7.60
CA SER A 45 2.33 0.12 -6.80
C SER A 45 2.14 -0.15 -5.29
N CYS A 46 3.24 -0.07 -4.54
CA CYS A 46 3.28 -0.24 -3.09
C CYS A 46 4.15 0.88 -2.52
N ILE A 47 3.61 1.64 -1.56
CA ILE A 47 4.35 2.73 -0.92
C ILE A 47 5.13 2.15 0.27
N ASP A 48 6.42 2.44 0.35
CA ASP A 48 7.27 1.98 1.46
C ASP A 48 7.09 2.88 2.69
N TYR A 49 6.09 2.54 3.51
CA TYR A 49 5.83 3.23 4.77
C TYR A 49 6.69 2.73 5.94
N ARG A 50 7.76 1.94 5.74
CA ARG A 50 8.52 1.37 6.86
C ARG A 50 9.09 2.43 7.81
N GLN A 51 9.59 3.55 7.29
CA GLN A 51 10.09 4.65 8.14
C GLN A 51 8.95 5.36 8.87
N LEU A 52 7.83 5.61 8.18
CA LEU A 52 6.64 6.20 8.79
C LEU A 52 6.08 5.31 9.90
N ASN A 53 5.98 4.00 9.68
CA ASN A 53 5.45 3.02 10.64
C ASN A 53 6.31 2.89 11.91
N LYS A 54 7.57 3.35 11.90
CA LYS A 54 8.43 3.36 13.10
C LYS A 54 8.12 4.55 14.01
N VAL A 55 7.69 5.67 13.44
CA VAL A 55 7.41 6.91 14.19
C VAL A 55 5.93 7.05 14.57
N THR A 56 5.04 6.28 13.95
CA THR A 56 3.61 6.27 14.29
C THR A 56 3.33 5.44 15.54
N ILE A 57 2.41 5.93 16.39
CA ILE A 57 1.92 5.19 17.55
C ILE A 57 1.08 4.01 17.04
N LYS A 58 1.46 2.78 17.44
CA LYS A 58 0.75 1.56 17.03
C LYS A 58 -0.58 1.44 17.78
N ASN A 59 -1.69 1.54 17.07
CA ASN A 59 -3.01 1.17 17.60
C ASN A 59 -3.14 -0.36 17.63
N LYS A 60 -2.67 -0.99 18.71
CA LYS A 60 -2.67 -2.46 18.85
C LYS A 60 -4.07 -2.93 19.28
N TYR A 61 -4.79 -3.56 18.38
CA TYR A 61 -6.02 -4.31 18.70
C TYR A 61 -5.71 -5.81 18.67
N PRO A 62 -6.12 -6.59 19.69
CA PRO A 62 -5.89 -8.03 19.69
C PRO A 62 -6.76 -8.68 18.61
N LEU A 63 -6.12 -9.23 17.58
CA LEU A 63 -6.81 -10.08 16.60
C LEU A 63 -6.69 -11.54 17.07
N PRO A 64 -7.81 -12.26 17.25
CA PRO A 64 -7.78 -13.65 17.65
C PRO A 64 -7.13 -14.51 16.57
N ARG A 65 -6.53 -15.64 16.97
CA ARG A 65 -6.00 -16.60 16.01
C ARG A 65 -7.17 -17.30 15.32
N ILE A 66 -6.96 -17.71 14.07
CA ILE A 66 -8.00 -18.42 13.29
C ILE A 66 -8.47 -19.68 14.01
N ASP A 67 -7.55 -20.43 14.61
CA ASP A 67 -7.88 -21.64 15.37
C ASP A 67 -8.79 -21.33 16.57
N ASP A 68 -8.49 -20.26 17.33
CA ASP A 68 -9.30 -19.82 18.48
C ASP A 68 -10.73 -19.46 18.05
N LEU A 69 -10.89 -18.86 16.86
CA LEU A 69 -12.20 -18.54 16.30
C LEU A 69 -12.98 -19.78 15.86
N LEU A 70 -12.30 -20.80 15.33
CA LEU A 70 -12.94 -22.04 14.89
C LEU A 70 -13.41 -22.90 16.06
N ASP A 71 -12.67 -22.91 17.17
CA ASP A 71 -13.05 -23.63 18.39
C ASP A 71 -14.33 -23.06 19.02
N GLN A 72 -14.62 -21.77 18.83
CA GLN A 72 -15.86 -21.13 19.31
C GLN A 72 -17.12 -21.52 18.52
N LEU A 73 -16.97 -22.10 17.33
CA LEU A 73 -18.10 -22.50 16.48
C LEU A 73 -18.58 -23.94 16.73
N ARG A 74 -17.92 -24.68 17.63
CA ARG A 74 -18.29 -26.04 18.02
C ARG A 74 -19.37 -26.08 19.09
#